data_AF-A0A2X1Y1Y6-F1
#
_entry.id   AF-A0A2X1Y1Y6-F1
#
_cell.length_a   1.000
_cell.length_b   1.000
_cell.length_c   1.000
_cell.angle_alpha   90.00
_cell.angle_beta   90.00
_cell.angle_gamma   90.00
#
_symmetry.space_group_name_H-M   'P 1'
#
loop_
_entity.id
_entity.type
_entity.pdbx_description
1 polymer ?
#
loop_
_entity_poly.entity_id
_entity_poly.type
_entity_poly.pdbx_seq_one_letter_code
_entity_poly.pdbx_strand_id
1 'polypeptide(L)'
;MDILNYSITEEKNYNYSIKVDKLIDSTKDFRQRRLPFDVYLYVDFDTYFKLLDDWNKYYLKNNNDLRRNTYELSMQVDENKLDDIKNEVKEKLDSSIAYNETYNLTTSKDVEANRMKDVKTFGLMIISIAGIIFILNITNGYSSINLSLMARKKEIGSLMSCGIDGEELIYKYTRDFILEEIKSLAIVLIVSFAAVFVIAKISPTLDMKILLSYFEYKYFLAFGILIYGINILIYKLSLKNILKIDPIDLIRGFD
;
A
#
# COMPACT_ATOMS: atom_id res chain seq x y z
N MET A 1 -19.46 29.83 -13.69
CA MET A 1 -20.56 28.98 -13.22
C MET A 1 -20.37 27.70 -13.99
N ASP A 2 -19.85 26.70 -13.32
CA ASP A 2 -19.22 25.58 -14.01
C ASP A 2 -20.24 24.47 -14.20
N ILE A 3 -20.10 23.70 -15.27
CA ILE A 3 -20.98 22.56 -15.58
C ILE A 3 -20.14 21.31 -15.47
N LEU A 4 -20.59 20.37 -14.64
CA LEU A 4 -20.00 19.04 -14.55
C LEU A 4 -20.77 18.12 -15.49
N ASN A 5 -20.11 17.71 -16.57
CA ASN A 5 -20.63 16.67 -17.46
C ASN A 5 -20.28 15.30 -16.87
N TYR A 6 -21.25 14.40 -16.78
CA TYR A 6 -21.08 13.07 -16.19
C TYR A 6 -21.76 11.99 -17.04
N SER A 7 -21.31 10.76 -16.85
CA SER A 7 -21.94 9.55 -17.38
C SER A 7 -22.48 8.72 -16.22
N ILE A 8 -23.62 8.07 -16.43
CA ILE A 8 -24.17 7.09 -15.48
C ILE A 8 -23.43 5.74 -15.62
N THR A 9 -22.65 5.55 -16.69
CA THR A 9 -21.81 4.38 -16.94
C THR A 9 -20.33 4.73 -16.86
N GLU A 10 -19.48 3.70 -16.81
CA GLU A 10 -18.01 3.84 -16.91
C GLU A 10 -17.54 4.25 -18.32
N GLU A 11 -18.46 4.28 -19.30
CA GLU A 11 -18.15 4.77 -20.64
C GLU A 11 -17.98 6.30 -20.63
N LYS A 12 -17.04 6.80 -21.45
CA LYS A 12 -16.77 8.23 -21.63
C LYS A 12 -17.86 8.94 -22.48
N ASN A 13 -19.11 8.60 -22.25
CA ASN A 13 -20.29 9.14 -22.91
C ASN A 13 -21.02 10.09 -21.96
N TYR A 14 -20.49 11.31 -21.83
CA TYR A 14 -20.97 12.32 -20.88
C TYR A 14 -22.28 12.97 -21.34
N ASN A 15 -23.36 12.19 -21.32
CA ASN A 15 -24.68 12.58 -21.80
C ASN A 15 -25.49 13.38 -20.78
N TYR A 16 -24.98 13.52 -19.56
CA TYR A 16 -25.65 14.23 -18.48
C TYR A 16 -24.80 15.42 -18.03
N SER A 17 -25.48 16.45 -17.52
CA SER A 17 -24.82 17.63 -16.98
C SER A 17 -25.49 18.06 -15.70
N ILE A 18 -24.69 18.51 -14.74
CA ILE A 18 -25.17 19.17 -13.54
C ILE A 18 -24.45 20.50 -13.35
N LYS A 19 -25.21 21.49 -12.92
CA LYS A 19 -24.69 22.83 -12.62
C LYS A 19 -23.92 22.78 -11.30
N VAL A 20 -22.70 23.30 -11.31
CA VAL A 20 -21.86 23.42 -10.12
C VAL A 20 -21.91 24.86 -9.64
N ASP A 21 -22.62 25.07 -8.54
CA ASP A 21 -22.75 26.39 -7.93
C ASP A 21 -21.49 26.77 -7.14
N LYS A 22 -20.83 25.77 -6.52
CA LYS A 22 -19.66 26.00 -5.68
C LYS A 22 -18.78 24.76 -5.56
N LEU A 23 -17.46 24.96 -5.58
CA LEU A 23 -16.48 23.95 -5.16
C LEU A 23 -16.32 24.00 -3.63
N ILE A 24 -16.43 22.85 -2.98
CA ILE A 24 -16.35 22.71 -1.53
C ILE A 24 -15.04 22.00 -1.19
N ASP A 25 -14.03 22.77 -0.78
CA ASP A 25 -12.73 22.21 -0.37
C ASP A 25 -12.81 21.52 1.01
N SER A 26 -13.70 22.01 1.88
CA SER A 26 -13.93 21.47 3.22
C SER A 26 -15.41 21.43 3.58
N THR A 27 -15.86 20.26 4.04
CA THR A 27 -17.22 20.03 4.54
C THR A 27 -17.40 20.45 6.00
N LYS A 28 -16.37 21.06 6.62
CA LYS A 28 -16.32 21.46 8.04
C LYS A 28 -16.90 20.38 8.96
N ASP A 29 -18.14 20.56 9.41
CA ASP A 29 -18.82 19.80 10.46
C ASP A 29 -19.41 18.47 9.97
N PHE A 30 -19.59 18.29 8.65
CA PHE A 30 -19.96 16.99 8.10
C PHE A 30 -18.72 16.08 8.07
N ARG A 31 -18.58 15.28 9.14
CA ARG A 31 -17.55 14.23 9.28
C ARG A 31 -17.83 13.02 8.36
N GLN A 32 -18.04 13.25 7.07
CA GLN A 32 -18.11 12.17 6.10
C GLN A 32 -16.70 11.79 5.63
N ARG A 33 -16.38 10.50 5.65
CA ARG A 33 -15.13 10.00 5.08
C ARG A 33 -15.19 10.20 3.57
N ARG A 34 -14.29 11.02 3.06
CA ARG A 34 -14.04 11.13 1.62
C ARG A 34 -12.93 10.15 1.27
N LEU A 35 -13.20 9.23 0.34
CA LEU A 35 -12.19 8.37 -0.23
C LEU A 35 -11.32 9.21 -1.17
N PRO A 36 -10.00 8.98 -1.19
CA PRO A 36 -9.16 9.62 -2.18
C PRO A 36 -9.60 9.18 -3.58
N PHE A 37 -9.51 10.11 -4.54
CA PHE A 37 -9.86 9.92 -5.96
C PHE A 37 -11.36 9.82 -6.28
N ASP A 38 -12.24 10.02 -5.30
CA ASP A 38 -13.68 10.14 -5.52
C ASP A 38 -14.13 11.61 -5.62
N VAL A 39 -15.13 11.87 -6.46
CA VAL A 39 -15.81 13.16 -6.54
C VAL A 39 -17.12 13.09 -5.74
N TYR A 40 -17.25 13.97 -4.76
CA TYR A 40 -18.46 14.09 -3.94
C TYR A 40 -19.31 15.25 -4.42
N LEU A 41 -20.57 14.96 -4.71
CA LEU A 41 -21.55 15.95 -5.15
C LEU A 41 -22.56 16.19 -4.03
N TYR A 42 -22.61 17.43 -3.53
CA TYR A 42 -23.56 17.85 -2.50
C TYR A 42 -24.71 18.61 -3.18
N VAL A 43 -25.92 18.05 -3.11
CA VAL A 43 -27.13 18.60 -3.74
C VAL A 43 -28.28 18.66 -2.73
N ASP A 44 -29.29 19.46 -3.03
CA ASP A 44 -30.56 19.44 -2.29
C ASP A 44 -31.33 18.13 -2.50
N PHE A 45 -32.33 17.86 -1.65
CA PHE A 45 -33.10 16.62 -1.69
C PHE A 45 -33.86 16.42 -3.01
N ASP A 46 -34.45 17.46 -3.58
CA ASP A 46 -35.22 17.36 -4.82
C ASP A 46 -34.30 16.97 -5.97
N THR A 47 -33.13 17.61 -6.07
CA THR A 47 -32.09 17.28 -7.04
C THR A 47 -31.56 15.86 -6.82
N TYR A 48 -31.30 15.44 -5.58
CA TYR A 48 -30.85 14.08 -5.26
C TYR A 48 -31.83 13.01 -5.78
N PHE A 49 -33.11 13.14 -5.43
CA PHE A 49 -34.12 12.16 -5.85
C PHE A 49 -34.36 12.18 -7.36
N LYS A 50 -34.23 13.33 -8.01
CA LYS A 50 -34.26 13.41 -9.48
C LYS A 50 -33.12 12.62 -10.12
N LEU A 51 -31.88 12.79 -9.63
CA LEU A 51 -30.72 12.04 -10.12
C LEU A 51 -30.90 10.51 -9.92
N LEU A 52 -31.47 10.13 -8.78
CA LEU A 52 -31.77 8.74 -8.44
C LEU A 52 -32.83 8.13 -9.37
N ASP A 53 -33.89 8.89 -9.68
CA ASP A 53 -34.94 8.46 -10.61
C ASP A 53 -34.40 8.31 -12.05
N ASP A 54 -33.58 9.24 -12.52
CA ASP A 54 -32.92 9.15 -13.83
C ASP A 54 -32.01 7.91 -13.92
N TRP A 55 -31.30 7.59 -12.83
CA TRP A 55 -30.50 6.37 -12.70
C TRP A 55 -31.37 5.11 -12.81
N ASN A 56 -32.50 5.06 -12.09
CA ASN A 56 -33.42 3.93 -12.13
C ASN A 56 -34.03 3.73 -13.53
N LYS A 57 -34.47 4.81 -14.19
CA LYS A 57 -34.99 4.76 -15.57
C LYS A 57 -33.95 4.21 -16.53
N TYR A 58 -32.69 4.64 -16.41
CA TYR A 58 -31.59 4.11 -17.21
C TYR A 58 -31.41 2.60 -17.00
N TYR A 59 -31.34 2.13 -15.74
CA TYR A 59 -31.15 0.71 -15.44
C TYR A 59 -32.34 -0.15 -15.87
N LEU A 60 -33.57 0.32 -15.65
CA LEU A 60 -34.76 -0.39 -16.08
C LEU A 60 -34.80 -0.53 -17.60
N LYS A 61 -34.48 0.55 -18.34
CA LYS A 61 -34.48 0.53 -19.81
C LYS A 61 -33.43 -0.41 -20.40
N ASN A 62 -32.23 -0.45 -19.83
CA ASN A 62 -31.10 -1.16 -20.43
C ASN A 62 -30.86 -2.57 -19.86
N ASN A 63 -31.28 -2.82 -18.61
CA ASN A 63 -31.02 -4.08 -17.91
C ASN A 63 -32.29 -4.80 -17.46
N ASN A 64 -33.48 -4.21 -17.68
CA ASN A 64 -34.77 -4.74 -17.22
C ASN A 64 -34.81 -5.02 -15.70
N ASP A 65 -34.10 -4.20 -14.93
CA ASP A 65 -33.96 -4.33 -13.48
C ASP A 65 -34.14 -2.96 -12.79
N LEU A 66 -34.80 -2.98 -11.63
CA LEU A 66 -34.95 -1.83 -10.74
C LEU A 66 -33.88 -1.92 -9.66
N ARG A 67 -32.86 -1.06 -9.75
CA ARG A 67 -31.84 -1.00 -8.71
C ARG A 67 -32.46 -0.60 -7.38
N ARG A 68 -32.18 -1.39 -6.35
CA ARG A 68 -32.48 -1.01 -4.97
C ARG A 68 -31.57 0.15 -4.58
N ASN A 69 -32.17 1.31 -4.37
CA ASN A 69 -31.45 2.49 -3.93
C ASN A 69 -31.29 2.44 -2.41
N THR A 70 -30.04 2.48 -1.98
CA THR A 70 -29.71 2.66 -0.57
C THR A 70 -29.41 4.14 -0.36
N TYR A 71 -29.92 4.70 0.73
CA TYR A 71 -29.55 6.05 1.15
C TYR A 71 -29.09 5.99 2.60
N GLU A 72 -28.17 6.88 2.95
CA GLU A 72 -27.65 7.01 4.31
C GLU A 72 -28.15 8.33 4.89
N LEU A 73 -28.83 8.26 6.03
CA LEU A 73 -29.20 9.45 6.81
C LEU A 73 -28.21 9.60 7.97
N SER A 74 -27.35 10.60 7.88
CA SER A 74 -26.43 10.97 8.96
C SER A 74 -27.05 12.03 9.87
N MET A 75 -27.03 11.80 11.17
CA MET A 75 -27.54 12.74 12.18
C MET A 75 -26.43 13.14 13.15
N GLN A 76 -26.26 14.44 13.39
CA GLN A 76 -25.35 14.93 14.42
C GLN A 76 -26.05 14.86 15.77
N VAL A 77 -25.42 14.18 16.73
CA VAL A 77 -25.96 13.94 18.06
C VAL A 77 -24.88 14.19 19.12
N ASP A 78 -25.31 14.49 20.34
CA ASP A 78 -24.40 14.61 21.49
C ASP A 78 -23.79 13.24 21.80
N GLU A 79 -22.46 13.15 21.83
CA GLU A 79 -21.73 11.89 22.08
C GLU A 79 -22.08 11.27 23.43
N ASN A 80 -22.48 12.08 24.43
CA ASN A 80 -22.90 11.59 25.74
C ASN A 80 -24.24 10.87 25.72
N LYS A 81 -25.07 11.14 24.70
CA LYS A 81 -26.41 10.55 24.52
C LYS A 81 -26.48 9.57 23.35
N LEU A 82 -25.33 9.21 22.79
CA LEU A 82 -25.22 8.42 21.57
C LEU A 82 -25.99 7.09 21.67
N ASP A 83 -25.82 6.36 22.78
CA ASP A 83 -26.44 5.04 22.96
C ASP A 83 -27.96 5.15 23.18
N ASP A 84 -28.40 6.14 23.96
CA ASP A 84 -29.82 6.41 24.19
C ASP A 84 -30.54 6.80 22.89
N ILE A 85 -29.94 7.72 22.12
CA ILE A 85 -30.49 8.15 20.83
C ILE A 85 -30.46 7.00 19.81
N LYS A 86 -29.41 6.18 19.79
CA LYS A 86 -29.34 4.98 18.94
C LYS A 86 -30.53 4.05 19.23
N ASN A 87 -30.82 3.80 20.51
CA ASN A 87 -31.95 2.95 20.89
C ASN A 87 -33.30 3.56 20.50
N GLU A 88 -33.50 4.87 20.74
CA GLU A 88 -34.75 5.55 20.35
C GLU A 88 -34.98 5.51 18.83
N VAL A 89 -33.93 5.76 18.04
CA VAL A 89 -34.01 5.69 16.57
C VAL A 89 -34.31 4.26 16.13
N LYS A 90 -33.66 3.27 16.75
CA LYS A 90 -33.90 1.86 16.45
C LYS A 90 -35.35 1.47 16.69
N GLU A 91 -35.93 1.81 17.83
CA GLU A 91 -37.33 1.52 18.16
C GLU A 91 -38.29 2.17 17.15
N LYS A 92 -38.03 3.42 16.76
CA LYS A 92 -38.84 4.09 15.73
C LYS A 92 -38.73 3.40 14.37
N LEU A 93 -37.52 3.02 13.94
CA LEU A 93 -37.34 2.31 12.68
C LEU A 93 -38.02 0.94 12.70
N ASP A 94 -37.84 0.15 13.77
CA ASP A 94 -38.48 -1.15 13.93
C ASP A 94 -40.02 -1.08 13.86
N SER A 95 -40.61 0.05 14.28
CA SER A 95 -42.06 0.27 14.23
C SER A 95 -42.59 0.90 12.93
N SER A 96 -41.72 1.52 12.12
CA SER A 96 -42.16 2.41 11.02
C SER A 96 -41.75 1.96 9.62
N ILE A 97 -40.72 1.13 9.48
CA ILE A 97 -40.27 0.67 8.15
C ILE A 97 -41.27 -0.31 7.54
N ALA A 98 -41.38 -0.33 6.21
CA ALA A 98 -42.23 -1.29 5.52
C ALA A 98 -41.64 -2.72 5.59
N TYR A 99 -42.49 -3.74 5.45
CA TYR A 99 -42.08 -5.16 5.53
C TYR A 99 -40.96 -5.56 4.55
N ASN A 100 -40.84 -4.84 3.43
CA ASN A 100 -39.84 -5.07 2.39
C ASN A 100 -38.59 -4.16 2.52
N GLU A 101 -38.51 -3.34 3.57
CA GLU A 101 -37.39 -2.46 3.83
C GLU A 101 -36.46 -3.06 4.89
N THR A 102 -35.18 -2.72 4.79
CA THR A 102 -34.16 -3.12 5.75
C THR A 102 -33.31 -1.91 6.06
N TYR A 103 -32.94 -1.72 7.31
CA TYR A 103 -32.06 -0.65 7.73
C TYR A 103 -30.82 -1.19 8.42
N ASN A 104 -29.77 -0.37 8.42
CA ASN A 104 -28.60 -0.57 9.25
C ASN A 104 -28.39 0.71 10.06
N LEU A 105 -28.19 0.56 11.37
CA LEU A 105 -27.96 1.68 12.27
C LEU A 105 -26.57 1.57 12.89
N THR A 106 -25.70 2.49 12.49
CA THR A 106 -24.31 2.55 12.96
C THR A 106 -24.07 3.89 13.65
N THR A 107 -23.22 3.88 14.67
CA THR A 107 -22.76 5.10 15.33
C THR A 107 -21.35 5.47 14.90
N SER A 108 -20.94 6.70 15.20
CA SER A 108 -19.54 7.13 15.00
C SER A 108 -18.55 6.22 15.74
N LYS A 109 -18.88 5.75 16.95
CA LYS A 109 -18.07 4.80 17.72
C LYS A 109 -17.95 3.43 17.04
N ASP A 110 -19.07 2.89 16.53
CA ASP A 110 -19.07 1.60 15.82
C ASP A 110 -18.20 1.67 14.55
N VAL A 111 -18.33 2.78 13.81
CA VAL A 111 -17.58 3.03 12.58
C VAL A 111 -16.09 3.20 12.89
N GLU A 112 -15.73 3.92 13.94
CA GLU A 112 -14.34 4.09 14.37
C GLU A 112 -13.71 2.78 14.85
N ALA A 113 -14.43 2.00 15.66
CA ALA A 113 -13.96 0.70 16.15
C ALA A 113 -13.69 -0.28 15.00
N ASN A 114 -14.62 -0.37 14.04
CA ASN A 114 -14.44 -1.19 12.84
C ASN A 114 -13.25 -0.71 12.01
N ARG A 115 -13.09 0.61 11.83
CA ARG A 115 -11.93 1.19 11.12
C ARG A 115 -10.61 0.84 11.80
N MET A 116 -10.52 1.01 13.12
CA MET A 116 -9.30 0.68 13.87
C MET A 116 -8.94 -0.80 13.72
N LYS A 117 -9.95 -1.68 13.76
CA LYS A 117 -9.76 -3.12 13.55
C LYS A 117 -9.25 -3.42 12.14
N ASP A 118 -9.85 -2.82 11.11
CA ASP A 118 -9.45 -3.05 9.73
C ASP A 118 -8.04 -2.54 9.46
N VAL A 119 -7.74 -1.30 9.86
CA VAL A 119 -6.41 -0.70 9.70
C VAL A 119 -5.35 -1.51 10.43
N LYS A 120 -5.63 -1.96 11.66
CA LYS A 120 -4.72 -2.82 12.42
C LYS A 120 -4.49 -4.15 11.73
N THR A 121 -5.55 -4.76 11.19
CA THR A 121 -5.46 -6.03 10.46
C THR A 121 -4.63 -5.87 9.18
N PHE A 122 -4.88 -4.83 8.40
CA PHE A 122 -4.07 -4.50 7.22
C PHE A 122 -2.60 -4.24 7.59
N GLY A 123 -2.35 -3.47 8.65
CA GLY A 123 -1.00 -3.23 9.15
C GLY A 123 -0.26 -4.51 9.54
N LEU A 124 -0.93 -5.43 10.23
CA LEU A 124 -0.36 -6.73 10.58
C LEU A 124 -0.05 -7.58 9.35
N MET A 125 -0.91 -7.56 8.32
CA MET A 125 -0.64 -8.27 7.06
C MET A 125 0.61 -7.71 6.36
N ILE A 126 0.73 -6.38 6.25
CA ILE A 126 1.88 -5.73 5.63
C ILE A 126 3.17 -6.07 6.39
N ILE A 127 3.16 -5.97 7.72
CA ILE A 127 4.33 -6.32 8.56
C ILE A 127 4.70 -7.80 8.39
N SER A 128 3.71 -8.69 8.32
CA SER A 128 3.94 -10.13 8.13
C SER A 128 4.61 -10.42 6.79
N ILE A 129 4.10 -9.82 5.69
CA ILE A 129 4.69 -9.96 4.36
C ILE A 129 6.11 -9.39 4.34
N ALA A 130 6.33 -8.21 4.92
CA ALA A 130 7.65 -7.60 5.02
C ALA A 130 8.62 -8.49 5.82
N GLY A 131 8.16 -9.11 6.92
CA GLY A 131 8.96 -10.04 7.71
C GLY A 131 9.36 -11.30 6.95
N ILE A 132 8.46 -11.89 6.17
CA ILE A 132 8.76 -13.05 5.31
C ILE A 132 9.81 -12.66 4.26
N ILE A 133 9.60 -11.55 3.55
CA ILE A 133 10.55 -11.05 2.54
C ILE A 133 11.92 -10.78 3.17
N PHE A 134 11.95 -10.22 4.37
CA PHE A 134 13.17 -9.93 5.10
C PHE A 134 13.96 -11.21 5.44
N ILE A 135 13.30 -12.23 6.02
CA ILE A 135 13.92 -13.52 6.34
C ILE A 135 14.44 -14.20 5.07
N LEU A 136 13.66 -14.19 3.99
CA LEU A 136 14.08 -14.74 2.70
C LEU A 136 15.31 -14.01 2.15
N ASN A 137 15.37 -12.69 2.26
CA ASN A 137 16.53 -11.90 1.84
C ASN A 137 17.78 -12.25 2.66
N ILE A 138 17.66 -12.38 3.97
CA ILE A 138 18.79 -12.78 4.83
C ILE A 138 19.28 -14.18 4.48
N THR A 139 18.37 -15.14 4.32
CA THR A 139 18.71 -16.55 4.08
C THR A 139 19.38 -16.73 2.71
N ASN A 140 18.79 -16.11 1.68
CA ASN A 140 19.33 -16.16 0.32
C ASN A 140 20.61 -15.33 0.19
N GLY A 141 20.65 -14.17 0.86
CA GLY A 141 21.83 -13.30 0.93
C GLY A 141 23.01 -14.03 1.56
N TYR A 142 22.82 -14.63 2.74
CA TYR A 142 23.84 -15.44 3.41
C TYR A 142 24.37 -16.57 2.51
N SER A 143 23.47 -17.36 1.92
CA SER A 143 23.83 -18.49 1.07
C SER A 143 24.63 -18.06 -0.16
N SER A 144 24.18 -16.99 -0.84
CA SER A 144 24.83 -16.42 -2.01
C SER A 144 26.21 -15.82 -1.69
N ILE A 145 26.30 -15.07 -0.60
CA ILE A 145 27.55 -14.48 -0.09
C ILE A 145 28.56 -15.58 0.21
N ASN A 146 28.15 -16.61 0.96
CA ASN A 146 29.04 -17.70 1.33
C ASN A 146 29.54 -18.46 0.09
N LEU A 147 28.65 -18.74 -0.86
CA LEU A 147 29.02 -19.37 -2.13
C LEU A 147 30.02 -18.52 -2.92
N SER A 148 29.77 -17.20 -3.01
CA SER A 148 30.66 -16.24 -3.69
C SER A 148 32.03 -16.14 -3.05
N LEU A 149 32.12 -16.22 -1.72
CA LEU A 149 33.38 -16.22 -0.99
C LEU A 149 34.11 -17.56 -1.12
N MET A 150 33.40 -18.69 -1.08
CA MET A 150 33.96 -20.02 -1.31
C MET A 150 34.52 -20.18 -2.73
N ALA A 151 33.83 -19.64 -3.75
CA ALA A 151 34.34 -19.61 -5.11
C ALA A 151 35.67 -18.84 -5.23
N ARG A 152 35.91 -17.87 -4.34
CA ARG A 152 37.13 -17.05 -4.29
C ARG A 152 38.13 -17.51 -3.22
N LYS A 153 37.89 -18.63 -2.55
CA LYS A 153 38.71 -19.13 -1.43
C LYS A 153 40.19 -19.30 -1.82
N LYS A 154 40.46 -19.87 -3.00
CA LYS A 154 41.83 -20.05 -3.52
C LYS A 154 42.52 -18.73 -3.86
N GLU A 155 41.79 -17.77 -4.42
CA GLU A 155 42.29 -16.42 -4.70
C GLU A 155 42.69 -15.72 -3.40
N ILE A 156 41.81 -15.75 -2.40
CA ILE A 156 42.05 -15.18 -1.07
C ILE A 156 43.27 -15.84 -0.41
N GLY A 157 43.37 -17.17 -0.43
CA GLY A 157 44.52 -17.90 0.13
C GLY A 157 45.85 -17.58 -0.57
N SER A 158 45.82 -17.41 -1.90
CA SER A 158 46.99 -16.96 -2.67
C SER A 158 47.46 -15.57 -2.24
N LEU A 159 46.53 -14.62 -2.11
CA LEU A 159 46.82 -13.26 -1.67
C LEU A 159 47.38 -13.22 -0.23
N MET A 160 46.82 -14.03 0.69
CA MET A 160 47.38 -14.19 2.04
C MET A 160 48.80 -14.77 2.01
N SER A 161 49.07 -15.73 1.13
CA SER A 161 50.39 -16.35 0.98
C SER A 161 51.44 -15.39 0.39
N CYS A 162 50.99 -14.39 -0.38
CA CYS A 162 51.81 -13.27 -0.83
C CYS A 162 52.08 -12.23 0.27
N GLY A 163 51.56 -12.42 1.49
CA GLY A 163 51.80 -11.53 2.63
C GLY A 163 50.86 -10.33 2.71
N ILE A 164 49.73 -10.33 1.99
CA ILE A 164 48.72 -9.27 2.14
C ILE A 164 48.03 -9.42 3.50
N ASP A 165 47.90 -8.30 4.21
CA ASP A 165 47.29 -8.26 5.53
C ASP A 165 45.78 -8.60 5.49
N GLY A 166 45.30 -9.24 6.55
CA GLY A 166 43.90 -9.64 6.66
C GLY A 166 42.93 -8.45 6.69
N GLU A 167 43.30 -7.32 7.32
CA GLU A 167 42.46 -6.13 7.33
C GLU A 167 42.40 -5.47 5.95
N GLU A 168 43.50 -5.48 5.21
CA GLU A 168 43.53 -4.99 3.83
C GLU A 168 42.62 -5.82 2.91
N LEU A 169 42.63 -7.15 3.06
CA LEU A 169 41.71 -8.05 2.34
C LEU A 169 40.26 -7.77 2.71
N ILE A 170 39.94 -7.60 4.00
CA ILE A 170 38.58 -7.25 4.44
C ILE A 170 38.12 -5.95 3.79
N TYR A 171 38.96 -4.91 3.82
CA TYR A 171 38.61 -3.62 3.24
C TYR A 171 38.36 -3.74 1.72
N LYS A 172 39.27 -4.37 0.99
CA LYS A 172 39.18 -4.52 -0.47
C LYS A 172 37.91 -5.26 -0.88
N TYR A 173 37.70 -6.47 -0.38
CA TYR A 173 36.55 -7.29 -0.77
C TYR A 173 35.21 -6.73 -0.27
N THR A 174 35.17 -6.11 0.93
CA THR A 174 33.95 -5.48 1.43
C THR A 174 33.58 -4.25 0.59
N ARG A 175 34.57 -3.43 0.18
CA ARG A 175 34.33 -2.29 -0.71
C ARG A 175 33.79 -2.75 -2.07
N ASP A 176 34.39 -3.77 -2.65
CA ASP A 176 33.93 -4.31 -3.94
C ASP A 176 32.50 -4.87 -3.81
N PHE A 177 32.18 -5.54 -2.70
CA PHE A 177 30.82 -5.99 -2.40
C PHE A 177 29.83 -4.83 -2.27
N ILE A 178 30.18 -3.75 -1.55
CA ILE A 178 29.34 -2.55 -1.44
C ILE A 178 29.04 -1.95 -2.82
N LEU A 179 30.02 -1.93 -3.73
CA LEU A 179 29.80 -1.42 -5.09
C LEU A 179 28.81 -2.30 -5.88
N GLU A 180 28.86 -3.61 -5.71
CA GLU A 180 27.88 -4.52 -6.31
C GLU A 180 26.48 -4.33 -5.71
N GLU A 181 26.37 -4.12 -4.38
CA GLU A 181 25.10 -3.82 -3.72
C GLU A 181 24.49 -2.49 -4.21
N ILE A 182 25.32 -1.46 -4.48
CA ILE A 182 24.85 -0.19 -5.07
C ILE A 182 24.30 -0.40 -6.49
N LYS A 183 24.95 -1.24 -7.32
CA LYS A 183 24.43 -1.59 -8.65
C LYS A 183 23.10 -2.34 -8.56
N SER A 184 22.99 -3.27 -7.61
CA SER A 184 21.75 -3.99 -7.30
C SER A 184 20.63 -3.03 -6.91
N LEU A 185 20.92 -2.05 -6.03
CA LEU A 185 19.94 -1.03 -5.64
C LEU A 185 19.43 -0.23 -6.84
N ALA A 186 20.30 0.14 -7.79
CA ALA A 186 19.89 0.83 -9.01
C ALA A 186 18.90 -0.01 -9.85
N ILE A 187 19.14 -1.32 -9.97
CA ILE A 187 18.22 -2.24 -10.65
C ILE A 187 16.86 -2.29 -9.92
N VAL A 188 16.86 -2.40 -8.59
CA VAL A 188 15.63 -2.43 -7.79
C VAL A 188 14.80 -1.16 -7.99
N LEU A 189 15.44 0.02 -8.03
CA LEU A 189 14.75 1.28 -8.30
C LEU A 189 14.09 1.30 -9.69
N ILE A 190 14.79 0.82 -10.72
CA ILE A 190 14.27 0.73 -12.08
C ILE A 190 13.07 -0.23 -12.15
N VAL A 191 13.21 -1.42 -11.57
CA VAL A 191 12.13 -2.43 -11.56
C VAL A 191 10.92 -1.93 -10.78
N SER A 192 11.13 -1.26 -9.65
CA SER A 192 10.06 -0.66 -8.85
C SER A 192 9.32 0.42 -9.64
N PHE A 193 10.05 1.29 -10.34
CA PHE A 193 9.43 2.31 -11.19
C PHE A 193 8.65 1.68 -12.36
N ALA A 194 9.19 0.64 -12.99
CA ALA A 194 8.51 -0.10 -14.04
C ALA A 194 7.20 -0.75 -13.52
N ALA A 195 7.20 -1.31 -12.31
CA ALA A 195 6.00 -1.86 -11.70
C ALA A 195 4.93 -0.78 -11.49
N VAL A 196 5.31 0.38 -10.94
CA VAL A 196 4.38 1.52 -10.78
C VAL A 196 3.84 1.97 -12.14
N PHE A 197 4.68 2.02 -13.18
CA PHE A 197 4.26 2.36 -14.53
C PHE A 197 3.23 1.38 -15.10
N VAL A 198 3.43 0.07 -14.92
CA VAL A 198 2.48 -0.96 -15.36
C VAL A 198 1.15 -0.83 -14.63
N ILE A 199 1.17 -0.62 -13.31
CA ILE A 199 -0.05 -0.40 -12.50
C ILE A 199 -0.80 0.82 -13.03
N ALA A 200 -0.10 1.93 -13.31
CA ALA A 200 -0.70 3.15 -13.84
C ALA A 200 -1.36 2.97 -15.22
N LYS A 201 -0.92 1.99 -16.01
CA LYS A 201 -1.48 1.71 -17.34
C LYS A 201 -2.72 0.83 -17.29
N ILE A 202 -2.80 -0.07 -16.32
CA ILE A 202 -3.91 -1.01 -16.18
C ILE A 202 -5.01 -0.41 -15.30
N SER A 203 -4.65 0.44 -14.35
CA SER A 203 -5.61 1.05 -13.45
C SER A 203 -6.44 2.13 -14.16
N PRO A 204 -7.79 2.06 -14.08
CA PRO A 204 -8.66 3.10 -14.62
C PRO A 204 -8.66 4.37 -13.75
N THR A 205 -8.25 4.27 -12.48
CA THR A 205 -8.39 5.34 -11.48
C THR A 205 -7.05 5.85 -10.93
N LEU A 206 -5.98 5.05 -11.00
CA LEU A 206 -4.68 5.39 -10.43
C LEU A 206 -3.71 5.75 -11.55
N ASP A 207 -3.55 7.05 -11.80
CA ASP A 207 -2.49 7.53 -12.69
C ASP A 207 -1.11 7.52 -12.00
N MET A 208 -0.07 7.73 -12.80
CA MET A 208 1.31 7.73 -12.31
C MET A 208 1.56 8.80 -11.22
N LYS A 209 0.92 9.97 -11.34
CA LYS A 209 1.10 11.08 -10.40
C LYS A 209 0.54 10.71 -9.04
N ILE A 210 -0.64 10.08 -9.02
CA ILE A 210 -1.30 9.56 -7.83
C ILE A 210 -0.40 8.51 -7.16
N LEU A 211 0.04 7.50 -7.91
CA LEU A 211 0.83 6.41 -7.35
C LEU A 211 2.14 6.89 -6.74
N LEU A 212 2.85 7.82 -7.40
CA LEU A 212 4.08 8.40 -6.86
C LEU A 212 3.82 9.29 -5.65
N SER A 213 2.73 10.06 -5.63
CA SER A 213 2.43 10.96 -4.50
C SER A 213 2.08 10.21 -3.23
N TYR A 214 1.43 9.05 -3.35
CA TYR A 214 1.01 8.20 -2.23
C TYR A 214 2.02 7.09 -1.91
N PHE A 215 3.14 7.01 -2.63
CA PHE A 215 4.18 6.03 -2.33
C PHE A 215 4.93 6.41 -1.05
N GLU A 216 5.00 5.47 -0.11
CA GLU A 216 5.65 5.69 1.18
C GLU A 216 7.18 5.55 1.09
N TYR A 217 7.85 6.55 0.51
CA TYR A 217 9.30 6.55 0.25
C TYR A 217 10.14 6.33 1.52
N LYS A 218 9.67 6.81 2.68
CA LYS A 218 10.40 6.69 3.95
C LYS A 218 10.57 5.22 4.37
N TYR A 219 9.48 4.45 4.34
CA TYR A 219 9.51 3.03 4.70
C TYR A 219 10.28 2.21 3.67
N PHE A 220 10.13 2.54 2.38
CA PHE A 220 10.90 1.89 1.31
C PHE A 220 12.42 2.07 1.51
N LEU A 221 12.88 3.30 1.75
CA LEU A 221 14.30 3.58 1.98
C LEU A 221 14.81 2.94 3.27
N ALA A 222 14.05 3.02 4.36
CA ALA A 222 14.43 2.41 5.63
C ALA A 222 14.57 0.88 5.52
N PHE A 223 13.63 0.22 4.85
CA PHE A 223 13.66 -1.22 4.63
C PHE A 223 14.80 -1.64 3.70
N GLY A 224 15.05 -0.85 2.65
CA GLY A 224 16.21 -1.04 1.77
C GLY A 224 17.52 -0.96 2.55
N ILE A 225 17.76 0.14 3.27
CA ILE A 225 18.97 0.33 4.08
C ILE A 225 19.17 -0.83 5.06
N LEU A 226 18.09 -1.32 5.68
CA LEU A 226 18.14 -2.46 6.60
C LEU A 226 18.64 -3.73 5.90
N ILE A 227 18.07 -4.10 4.75
CA ILE A 227 18.47 -5.29 3.99
C ILE A 227 19.92 -5.20 3.54
N TYR A 228 20.27 -4.10 2.86
CA TYR A 228 21.61 -3.89 2.32
C TYR A 228 22.67 -3.83 3.43
N GLY A 229 22.35 -3.15 4.55
CA GLY A 229 23.22 -3.08 5.72
C GLY A 229 23.50 -4.45 6.35
N ILE A 230 22.47 -5.31 6.45
CA ILE A 230 22.63 -6.67 6.96
C ILE A 230 23.44 -7.53 6.00
N ASN A 231 23.22 -7.43 4.69
CA ASN A 231 24.02 -8.15 3.70
C ASN A 231 25.51 -7.80 3.80
N ILE A 232 25.84 -6.51 3.94
CA ILE A 232 27.23 -6.04 4.13
C ILE A 232 27.82 -6.59 5.43
N LEU A 233 27.04 -6.59 6.51
CA LEU A 233 27.49 -7.15 7.80
C LEU A 233 27.78 -8.64 7.69
N ILE A 234 26.88 -9.41 7.07
CA ILE A 234 27.04 -10.84 6.82
C ILE A 234 28.30 -11.08 5.99
N TYR A 235 28.50 -10.32 4.90
CA TYR A 235 29.67 -10.43 4.05
C TYR A 235 30.98 -10.24 4.83
N LYS A 236 31.07 -9.16 5.62
CA LYS A 236 32.25 -8.84 6.43
C LYS A 236 32.55 -9.95 7.45
N LEU A 237 31.51 -10.47 8.11
CA LEU A 237 31.67 -11.55 9.11
C LEU A 237 32.09 -12.87 8.46
N SER A 238 31.48 -13.25 7.34
CA SER A 238 31.83 -14.46 6.59
C SER A 238 33.26 -14.40 6.06
N LEU A 239 33.69 -13.26 5.51
CA LEU A 239 35.07 -13.07 5.06
C LEU A 239 36.06 -13.15 6.23
N LYS A 240 35.75 -12.52 7.38
CA LYS A 240 36.58 -12.61 8.58
C LYS A 240 36.74 -14.05 9.07
N ASN A 241 35.74 -14.90 8.88
CA ASN A 241 35.85 -16.33 9.22
C ASN A 241 36.75 -17.10 8.25
N ILE A 242 36.71 -16.79 6.95
CA ILE A 242 37.59 -17.41 5.95
C ILE A 242 39.05 -17.04 6.20
N LEU A 243 39.33 -15.79 6.55
CA LEU A 243 40.69 -15.30 6.81
C LEU A 243 41.35 -15.89 8.07
N LYS A 244 40.61 -16.62 8.91
CA LYS A 244 41.18 -17.37 10.05
C LYS A 244 41.75 -18.73 9.64
N ILE A 245 41.47 -19.19 8.43
CA ILE A 245 41.94 -20.48 7.91
C ILE A 245 43.35 -20.28 7.37
N ASP A 246 44.23 -21.26 7.57
CA ASP A 246 45.59 -21.21 7.05
C ASP A 246 45.62 -21.05 5.52
N PRO A 247 46.49 -20.18 4.96
CA PRO A 247 46.53 -19.92 3.53
C PRO A 247 46.75 -21.19 2.69
N ILE A 248 47.52 -22.13 3.20
CA ILE A 248 47.81 -23.42 2.55
C ILE A 248 46.53 -24.25 2.41
N ASP A 249 45.66 -24.25 3.43
CA ASP A 249 44.40 -24.98 3.44
C ASP A 249 43.34 -24.32 2.54
N LEU A 250 43.37 -22.98 2.46
CA LEU A 250 42.56 -22.22 1.51
C LEU A 250 42.91 -22.58 0.05
N ILE A 251 44.19 -22.78 -0.25
CA ILE A 251 44.68 -23.09 -1.61
C ILE A 251 44.48 -24.56 -1.97
N ARG A 252 44.85 -25.49 -1.08
CA ARG A 252 44.75 -26.94 -1.33
C ARG A 252 43.31 -27.40 -1.51
N GLY A 253 42.34 -26.72 -0.88
CA GLY A 253 40.94 -27.09 -0.98
C GLY A 253 40.73 -28.51 -0.45
N PHE A 254 41.03 -28.73 0.82
CA PHE A 254 40.48 -29.89 1.49
C PHE A 254 39.02 -29.62 1.82
N ASP A 255 38.16 -30.53 1.36
CA ASP A 255 36.73 -30.60 1.67
C ASP A 255 36.50 -30.72 3.19
#